data_AF-A0A1V5Q5W6-F1
#
_entry.id   AF-A0A1V5Q5W6-F1
#
_cell.length_a   1.000
_cell.length_b   1.000
_cell.length_c   1.000
_cell.angle_alpha   90.00
_cell.angle_beta   90.00
_cell.angle_gamma   90.00
#
_symmetry.space_group_name_H-M   'P 1'
#
loop_
_entity.id
_entity.type
_entity.pdbx_description
1 polymer ?
#
loop_
_entity_poly.entity_id
_entity_poly.type
_entity_poly.pdbx_seq_one_letter_code
_entity_poly.pdbx_strand_id
1 'polypeptide(L)'
;MAKLNINAFVAFLGECAARKDGYIMGTIGQDPKKLPAWYFDQYGGEQKKKALFWRDNCERVFDCQGMAEGHINDVTGSKVNVRARNNYATWCDPKGTGAIPNQYKVPGAAVFIHSASDGAITHVGFLTKPVAANKPAGDWYVVEARGVMYGVVTTKLNSRPWNRWGLMTKYFDYEASDAVLNLGDRILKKGMSGDDVKQMQSDLIALGYDLGKWGADGEFGPATEAALKAFQTAQKLPVDGIFDEDDLLALRALVPENGDPKEPEKPEEPKGNVVIAGGDAYIRTGPGTDFSKAGVAHAGERYVLSATDGWVPVVIDGEIRWISAKYATVEG
;
A
#
# COMPACT_ATOMS: atom_id res chain seq x y z
N MET A 1 -11.91 14.59 8.81
CA MET A 1 -11.49 13.21 9.14
C MET A 1 -10.17 12.98 8.43
N ALA A 2 -9.16 12.44 9.12
CA ALA A 2 -7.94 12.01 8.45
C ALA A 2 -8.30 10.95 7.40
N LYS A 3 -7.63 10.98 6.25
CA LYS A 3 -7.82 9.96 5.20
C LYS A 3 -7.16 8.65 5.68
N LEU A 4 -7.77 7.53 5.30
CA LEU A 4 -7.29 6.19 5.60
C LEU A 4 -6.19 5.78 4.62
N ASN A 5 -5.21 5.01 5.09
CA ASN A 5 -4.18 4.48 4.21
C ASN A 5 -4.79 3.54 3.16
N ILE A 6 -4.53 3.79 1.87
CA ILE A 6 -5.08 2.98 0.79
C ILE A 6 -4.56 1.53 0.79
N ASN A 7 -3.32 1.29 1.21
CA ASN A 7 -2.72 -0.04 1.24
C ASN A 7 -3.34 -0.91 2.34
N ALA A 8 -3.74 -0.32 3.47
CA ALA A 8 -4.53 -1.03 4.49
C ALA A 8 -5.89 -1.49 3.92
N PHE A 9 -6.53 -0.66 3.10
CA PHE A 9 -7.75 -1.05 2.39
C PHE A 9 -7.48 -2.16 1.37
N VAL A 10 -6.39 -2.10 0.60
CA VAL A 10 -6.00 -3.15 -0.36
C VAL A 10 -5.70 -4.48 0.33
N ALA A 11 -5.04 -4.47 1.49
CA ALA A 11 -4.81 -5.66 2.30
C ALA A 11 -6.14 -6.27 2.76
N PHE A 12 -7.04 -5.44 3.30
CA PHE A 12 -8.39 -5.84 3.69
C PHE A 12 -9.17 -6.48 2.52
N LEU A 13 -9.09 -5.91 1.31
CA LEU A 13 -9.71 -6.47 0.12
C LEU A 13 -9.15 -7.86 -0.21
N GLY A 14 -7.82 -8.01 -0.14
CA GLY A 14 -7.13 -9.28 -0.36
C GLY A 14 -7.57 -10.35 0.63
N GLU A 15 -7.70 -10.01 1.90
CA GLU A 15 -8.19 -10.92 2.93
C GLU A 15 -9.65 -11.33 2.70
N CYS A 16 -10.53 -10.39 2.36
CA CYS A 16 -11.92 -10.69 2.04
C CYS A 16 -12.03 -11.71 0.90
N ALA A 17 -11.23 -11.53 -0.15
CA ALA A 17 -11.19 -12.48 -1.27
C ALA A 17 -10.59 -13.84 -0.86
N ALA A 18 -9.54 -13.85 -0.04
CA ALA A 18 -8.89 -15.08 0.43
C ALA A 18 -9.82 -15.92 1.33
N ARG A 19 -10.57 -15.28 2.23
CA ARG A 19 -11.60 -15.92 3.06
C ARG A 19 -12.82 -16.37 2.27
N LYS A 20 -12.99 -15.88 1.03
CA LYS A 20 -14.20 -16.05 0.22
C LYS A 20 -15.43 -15.50 0.95
N ASP A 21 -15.31 -14.29 1.46
CA ASP A 21 -16.42 -13.59 2.11
C ASP A 21 -17.64 -13.54 1.17
N GLY A 22 -18.84 -13.64 1.75
CA GLY A 22 -20.06 -13.83 0.99
C GLY A 22 -20.59 -12.52 0.39
N TYR A 23 -21.64 -12.63 -0.41
CA TYR A 23 -22.36 -11.47 -0.93
C TYR A 23 -23.82 -11.48 -0.49
N ILE A 24 -24.26 -10.38 0.11
CA ILE A 24 -25.65 -10.06 0.39
C ILE A 24 -25.88 -8.58 0.08
N MET A 25 -26.91 -8.26 -0.69
CA MET A 25 -27.19 -6.90 -1.15
C MET A 25 -27.56 -6.00 0.04
N GLY A 26 -26.97 -4.81 0.09
CA GLY A 26 -27.16 -3.84 1.18
C GLY A 26 -26.31 -4.11 2.42
N THR A 27 -25.29 -4.97 2.32
CA THR A 27 -24.38 -5.29 3.43
C THR A 27 -23.00 -4.69 3.19
N ILE A 28 -22.32 -4.39 4.28
CA ILE A 28 -21.04 -3.68 4.34
C ILE A 28 -20.01 -4.45 5.16
N GLY A 29 -20.16 -5.77 5.26
CA GLY A 29 -19.27 -6.62 6.04
C GLY A 29 -19.81 -7.05 7.39
N GLN A 30 -21.13 -6.97 7.61
CA GLN A 30 -21.73 -7.54 8.81
C GLN A 30 -21.56 -9.07 8.87
N ASP A 31 -21.57 -9.61 10.08
CA ASP A 31 -21.73 -11.04 10.34
C ASP A 31 -23.12 -11.49 9.85
N PRO A 32 -23.21 -12.35 8.82
CA PRO A 32 -24.48 -12.67 8.21
C PRO A 32 -25.40 -13.49 9.12
N LYS A 33 -24.88 -14.16 10.15
CA LYS A 33 -25.68 -14.90 11.15
C LYS A 33 -26.48 -13.98 12.04
N LYS A 34 -26.08 -12.70 12.13
CA LYS A 34 -26.75 -11.65 12.90
C LYS A 34 -27.67 -10.78 12.05
N LEU A 35 -27.74 -11.02 10.74
CA LEU A 35 -28.60 -10.25 9.85
C LEU A 35 -30.06 -10.68 9.98
N PRO A 36 -31.01 -9.73 9.96
CA PRO A 36 -32.43 -10.04 9.86
C PRO A 36 -32.78 -10.86 8.61
N ALA A 37 -33.82 -11.69 8.69
CA ALA A 37 -34.24 -12.58 7.60
C ALA A 37 -34.52 -11.86 6.27
N TRP A 38 -34.99 -10.61 6.31
CA TRP A 38 -35.34 -9.85 5.10
C TRP A 38 -34.15 -9.65 4.16
N TYR A 39 -32.91 -9.62 4.67
CA TYR A 39 -31.69 -9.58 3.85
C TYR A 39 -31.53 -10.80 2.94
N PHE A 40 -32.15 -11.93 3.29
CA PHE A 40 -32.09 -13.16 2.51
C PHE A 40 -33.37 -13.38 1.71
N ASP A 41 -34.50 -12.84 2.17
CA ASP A 41 -35.80 -12.96 1.50
C ASP A 41 -35.91 -12.14 0.20
N GLN A 42 -35.00 -11.17 0.00
CA GLN A 42 -34.87 -10.46 -1.28
C GLN A 42 -34.42 -11.36 -2.45
N TYR A 43 -33.95 -12.58 -2.17
CA TYR A 43 -33.52 -13.54 -3.19
C TYR A 43 -34.57 -14.63 -3.43
N GLY A 44 -34.65 -15.11 -4.67
CA GLY A 44 -35.45 -16.26 -5.07
C GLY A 44 -34.60 -17.42 -5.63
N GLY A 45 -35.17 -18.63 -5.67
CA GLY A 45 -34.57 -19.79 -6.32
C GLY A 45 -33.14 -20.12 -5.86
N GLU A 46 -32.24 -20.38 -6.81
CA GLU A 46 -30.83 -20.71 -6.55
C GLU A 46 -30.08 -19.57 -5.84
N GLN A 47 -30.44 -18.31 -6.10
CA GLN A 47 -29.85 -17.18 -5.40
C GLN A 47 -30.21 -17.22 -3.91
N LYS A 48 -31.44 -17.59 -3.55
CA LYS A 48 -31.84 -17.74 -2.15
C LYS A 48 -31.06 -18.85 -1.46
N LYS A 49 -30.90 -20.01 -2.11
CA LYS A 49 -30.06 -21.11 -1.58
C LYS A 49 -28.64 -20.64 -1.33
N LYS A 50 -28.06 -19.90 -2.28
CA LYS A 50 -26.69 -19.38 -2.15
C LYS A 50 -26.57 -18.29 -1.08
N ALA A 51 -27.55 -17.41 -0.94
CA ALA A 51 -27.61 -16.40 0.13
C ALA A 51 -27.64 -17.05 1.52
N LEU A 52 -28.45 -18.09 1.70
CA LEU A 52 -28.49 -18.87 2.95
C LEU A 52 -27.18 -19.63 3.19
N PHE A 53 -26.54 -20.14 2.14
CA PHE A 53 -25.19 -20.71 2.25
C PHE A 53 -24.19 -19.69 2.81
N TRP A 54 -24.19 -18.45 2.31
CA TRP A 54 -23.32 -17.39 2.85
C TRP A 54 -23.62 -17.09 4.31
N ARG A 55 -24.90 -17.04 4.68
CA ARG A 55 -25.32 -16.86 6.08
C ARG A 55 -24.67 -17.87 7.02
N ASP A 56 -24.67 -19.13 6.61
CA ASP A 56 -24.28 -20.20 7.51
C ASP A 56 -22.75 -20.42 7.50
N ASN A 57 -22.04 -20.04 6.44
CA ASN A 57 -20.65 -20.44 6.19
C ASN A 57 -19.63 -19.29 6.13
N CYS A 58 -20.04 -18.04 6.00
CA CYS A 58 -19.11 -16.90 5.94
C CYS A 58 -19.04 -16.15 7.27
N GLU A 59 -17.89 -15.55 7.52
CA GLU A 59 -17.68 -14.62 8.63
C GLU A 59 -18.28 -13.25 8.30
N ARG A 60 -18.11 -12.78 7.07
CA ARG A 60 -18.60 -11.48 6.61
C ARG A 60 -19.30 -11.59 5.27
N VAL A 61 -20.27 -10.70 5.04
CA VAL A 61 -20.93 -10.51 3.75
C VAL A 61 -20.88 -9.06 3.31
N PHE A 62 -20.64 -8.84 2.03
CA PHE A 62 -20.53 -7.52 1.42
C PHE A 62 -21.38 -7.43 0.17
N ASP A 63 -21.97 -6.26 -0.09
CA ASP A 63 -22.28 -5.89 -1.46
C ASP A 63 -21.08 -5.18 -2.12
N CYS A 64 -21.21 -4.83 -3.40
CA CYS A 64 -20.08 -4.25 -4.14
C CYS A 64 -19.63 -2.91 -3.55
N GLN A 65 -20.55 -2.08 -3.05
CA GLN A 65 -20.23 -0.79 -2.44
C GLN A 65 -19.75 -0.95 -1.00
N GLY A 66 -20.32 -1.94 -0.31
CA GLY A 66 -20.12 -2.19 1.10
C GLY A 66 -18.70 -2.59 1.47
N MET A 67 -17.86 -2.99 0.52
CA MET A 67 -16.45 -3.26 0.81
C MET A 67 -15.70 -2.01 1.28
N ALA A 68 -15.82 -0.89 0.57
CA ALA A 68 -15.16 0.36 0.96
C ALA A 68 -15.85 1.01 2.15
N GLU A 69 -17.19 1.07 2.14
CA GLU A 69 -17.98 1.61 3.26
C GLU A 69 -17.73 0.84 4.56
N GLY A 70 -17.73 -0.48 4.49
CA GLY A 70 -17.46 -1.39 5.60
C GLY A 70 -16.10 -1.14 6.23
N HIS A 71 -15.06 -1.09 5.41
CA HIS A 71 -13.71 -0.83 5.89
C HIS A 71 -13.59 0.53 6.58
N ILE A 72 -14.15 1.59 5.99
CA ILE A 72 -14.14 2.93 6.60
C ILE A 72 -14.86 2.91 7.95
N ASN A 73 -16.03 2.27 8.02
CA ASN A 73 -16.81 2.20 9.24
C ASN A 73 -16.10 1.37 10.33
N ASP A 74 -15.47 0.25 9.96
CA ASP A 74 -14.70 -0.60 10.88
C ASP A 74 -13.51 0.15 11.49
N VAL A 75 -12.75 0.88 10.66
CA VAL A 75 -11.52 1.56 11.11
C VAL A 75 -11.83 2.84 11.90
N THR A 76 -12.86 3.58 11.50
CA THR A 76 -13.11 4.93 12.07
C THR A 76 -14.28 4.97 13.06
N GLY A 77 -15.08 3.91 13.16
CA GLY A 77 -16.37 3.93 13.85
C GLY A 77 -17.42 4.83 13.19
N SER A 78 -17.15 5.35 12.00
CA SER A 78 -18.06 6.24 11.27
C SER A 78 -19.27 5.50 10.72
N LYS A 79 -20.30 6.26 10.31
CA LYS A 79 -21.40 5.77 9.49
C LYS A 79 -21.45 6.55 8.19
N VAL A 80 -20.55 6.22 7.26
CA VAL A 80 -20.57 6.85 5.95
C VAL A 80 -21.73 6.24 5.16
N ASN A 81 -22.73 7.05 4.79
CA ASN A 81 -23.87 6.57 4.00
C ASN A 81 -23.63 6.92 2.53
N VAL A 82 -23.43 5.91 1.69
CA VAL A 82 -23.44 6.11 0.23
C VAL A 82 -24.21 5.03 -0.49
N ARG A 83 -25.36 5.41 -1.03
CA ARG A 83 -25.89 4.76 -2.22
C ARG A 83 -24.84 4.81 -3.34
N ALA A 84 -24.66 3.73 -4.10
CA ALA A 84 -23.66 3.54 -5.17
C ALA A 84 -23.46 4.75 -6.10
N ARG A 85 -24.53 5.46 -6.44
CA ARG A 85 -24.51 6.67 -7.30
C ARG A 85 -23.64 7.82 -6.76
N ASN A 86 -23.45 7.90 -5.44
CA ASN A 86 -22.72 8.99 -4.80
C ASN A 86 -21.21 8.71 -4.72
N ASN A 87 -20.80 7.45 -4.77
CA ASN A 87 -19.41 7.04 -4.54
C ASN A 87 -18.51 7.58 -5.67
N TYR A 88 -18.82 7.24 -6.93
CA TYR A 88 -18.08 7.76 -8.09
C TYR A 88 -18.14 9.30 -8.19
N ALA A 89 -19.30 9.91 -7.94
CA ALA A 89 -19.47 11.34 -8.10
C ALA A 89 -18.70 12.15 -7.05
N THR A 90 -18.78 11.74 -5.78
CA THR A 90 -18.37 12.56 -4.63
C THR A 90 -17.15 12.06 -3.88
N TRP A 91 -16.72 10.81 -4.08
CA TRP A 91 -15.55 10.26 -3.39
C TRP A 91 -14.32 10.19 -4.28
N CYS A 92 -14.52 10.11 -5.60
CA CYS A 92 -13.44 9.91 -6.55
C CYS A 92 -12.89 11.22 -7.12
N ASP A 93 -11.59 11.43 -7.00
CA ASP A 93 -10.82 12.48 -7.68
C ASP A 93 -9.32 12.13 -7.67
N PRO A 94 -8.60 12.06 -8.81
CA PRO A 94 -9.10 12.15 -10.17
C PRO A 94 -9.98 10.95 -10.55
N LYS A 95 -10.80 11.12 -11.59
CA LYS A 95 -11.70 10.10 -12.14
C LYS A 95 -11.90 10.27 -13.65
N GLY A 96 -12.26 9.19 -14.35
CA GLY A 96 -12.44 9.21 -15.80
C GLY A 96 -13.26 8.06 -16.37
N THR A 97 -13.50 8.11 -17.68
CA THR A 97 -14.18 7.04 -18.45
C THR A 97 -13.19 6.25 -19.28
N GLY A 98 -13.53 5.00 -19.61
CA GLY A 98 -12.72 4.14 -20.47
C GLY A 98 -11.47 3.60 -19.80
N ALA A 99 -10.38 3.51 -20.55
CA ALA A 99 -9.11 2.96 -20.08
C ALA A 99 -8.50 3.83 -18.96
N ILE A 100 -7.87 3.17 -17.99
CA ILE A 100 -7.19 3.81 -16.86
C ILE A 100 -5.80 4.26 -17.33
N PRO A 101 -5.45 5.57 -17.24
CA PRO A 101 -4.07 6.02 -17.47
C PRO A 101 -3.10 5.35 -16.51
N ASN A 102 -1.87 5.05 -16.96
CA ASN A 102 -0.91 4.27 -16.18
C ASN A 102 -0.62 4.85 -14.79
N GLN A 103 -0.52 6.18 -14.66
CA GLN A 103 -0.29 6.86 -13.38
C GLN A 103 -1.44 6.68 -12.37
N TYR A 104 -2.63 6.29 -12.82
CA TYR A 104 -3.80 6.04 -11.98
C TYR A 104 -4.13 4.55 -11.85
N LYS A 105 -3.34 3.66 -12.47
CA LYS A 105 -3.36 2.22 -12.19
C LYS A 105 -2.51 1.95 -10.95
N VAL A 106 -3.10 2.23 -9.79
CA VAL A 106 -2.47 2.07 -8.48
C VAL A 106 -3.30 1.13 -7.60
N PRO A 107 -2.71 0.52 -6.56
CA PRO A 107 -3.46 -0.24 -5.57
C PRO A 107 -4.63 0.58 -5.00
N GLY A 108 -5.78 -0.05 -4.87
CA GLY A 108 -7.00 0.54 -4.33
C GLY A 108 -7.73 1.50 -5.28
N ALA A 109 -7.22 1.75 -6.48
CA ALA A 109 -7.95 2.50 -7.50
C ALA A 109 -9.27 1.80 -7.83
N ALA A 110 -10.38 2.54 -7.79
CA ALA A 110 -11.71 1.99 -7.98
C ALA A 110 -12.06 1.95 -9.48
N VAL A 111 -12.66 0.85 -9.90
CA VAL A 111 -13.17 0.63 -11.26
C VAL A 111 -14.67 0.37 -11.19
N PHE A 112 -15.41 0.93 -12.14
CA PHE A 112 -16.87 0.96 -12.08
C PHE A 112 -17.49 0.50 -13.39
N ILE A 113 -18.67 -0.12 -13.27
CA ILE A 113 -19.57 -0.38 -14.39
C ILE A 113 -20.70 0.64 -14.31
N HIS A 114 -20.76 1.53 -15.29
CA HIS A 114 -21.88 2.41 -15.54
C HIS A 114 -22.80 1.78 -16.59
N SER A 115 -24.05 1.58 -16.22
CA SER A 115 -25.09 1.09 -17.13
C SER A 115 -25.77 2.27 -17.80
N ALA A 116 -25.73 2.33 -19.14
CA ALA A 116 -26.43 3.37 -19.89
C ALA A 116 -27.95 3.20 -19.81
N SER A 117 -28.44 1.96 -19.70
CA SER A 117 -29.87 1.68 -19.54
C SER A 117 -30.39 2.05 -18.14
N ASP A 118 -29.57 1.84 -17.11
CA ASP A 118 -29.95 2.16 -15.72
C ASP A 118 -29.53 3.57 -15.30
N GLY A 119 -28.79 4.29 -16.17
CA GLY A 119 -28.31 5.66 -15.95
C GLY A 119 -27.41 5.83 -14.73
N ALA A 120 -26.84 4.75 -14.19
CA ALA A 120 -26.15 4.76 -12.91
C ALA A 120 -24.95 3.81 -12.85
N ILE A 121 -24.10 4.02 -11.84
CA ILE A 121 -23.09 3.06 -11.42
C ILE A 121 -23.81 1.86 -10.82
N THR A 122 -23.67 0.69 -11.46
CA THR A 122 -24.29 -0.56 -11.03
C THR A 122 -23.31 -1.48 -10.30
N HIS A 123 -22.01 -1.25 -10.47
CA HIS A 123 -20.98 -2.10 -9.88
C HIS A 123 -19.68 -1.35 -9.64
N VAL A 124 -18.92 -1.79 -8.63
CA VAL A 124 -17.57 -1.31 -8.32
C VAL A 124 -16.67 -2.49 -7.97
N GLY A 125 -15.39 -2.37 -8.31
CA GLY A 125 -14.30 -3.20 -7.84
C GLY A 125 -13.05 -2.36 -7.61
N PHE A 126 -12.01 -2.96 -7.05
CA PHE A 126 -10.80 -2.24 -6.62
C PHE A 126 -9.55 -2.96 -7.13
N LEU A 127 -8.67 -2.21 -7.78
CA LEU A 127 -7.37 -2.69 -8.21
C LEU A 127 -6.53 -3.11 -7.00
N THR A 128 -5.77 -4.19 -7.09
CA THR A 128 -4.86 -4.61 -6.01
C THR A 128 -3.42 -4.60 -6.46
N LYS A 129 -3.09 -5.37 -7.49
CA LYS A 129 -1.72 -5.46 -8.03
C LYS A 129 -1.71 -5.82 -9.53
N PRO A 130 -0.62 -5.52 -10.25
CA PRO A 130 -0.42 -6.01 -11.61
C PRO A 130 -0.50 -7.53 -11.67
N VAL A 131 -1.07 -8.08 -12.75
CA VAL A 131 -1.06 -9.53 -13.00
C VAL A 131 0.37 -10.03 -13.25
N ALA A 132 1.17 -9.21 -13.94
CA ALA A 132 2.60 -9.43 -14.11
C ALA A 132 3.34 -8.28 -13.42
N ALA A 133 4.09 -8.59 -12.36
CA ALA A 133 4.77 -7.60 -11.53
C ALA A 133 5.72 -6.68 -12.33
N ASN A 134 6.37 -7.22 -13.36
CA ASN A 134 7.25 -6.48 -14.26
C ASN A 134 6.51 -5.70 -15.37
N LYS A 135 5.18 -5.73 -15.42
CA LYS A 135 4.36 -5.03 -16.41
C LYS A 135 3.22 -4.25 -15.74
N PRO A 136 3.53 -3.22 -14.92
CA PRO A 136 2.52 -2.44 -14.20
C PRO A 136 1.57 -1.65 -15.13
N ALA A 137 1.97 -1.37 -16.37
CA ALA A 137 1.06 -0.79 -17.37
C ALA A 137 0.01 -1.80 -17.91
N GLY A 138 0.17 -3.09 -17.63
CA GLY A 138 -0.62 -4.19 -18.19
C GLY A 138 -1.97 -4.41 -17.54
N ASP A 139 -2.36 -5.68 -17.46
CA ASP A 139 -3.58 -6.15 -16.78
C ASP A 139 -3.35 -6.22 -15.27
N TRP A 140 -4.43 -6.03 -14.50
CA TRP A 140 -4.39 -5.95 -13.04
C TRP A 140 -5.41 -6.88 -12.41
N TYR A 141 -5.14 -7.32 -11.19
CA TYR A 141 -6.13 -7.98 -10.38
C TYR A 141 -7.10 -6.95 -9.78
N VAL A 142 -8.37 -7.31 -9.78
CA VAL A 142 -9.48 -6.54 -9.21
C VAL A 142 -10.16 -7.39 -8.17
N VAL A 143 -10.31 -6.88 -6.94
CA VAL A 143 -11.20 -7.49 -5.95
C VAL A 143 -12.58 -6.84 -6.05
N GLU A 144 -13.63 -7.67 -6.08
CA GLU A 144 -15.02 -7.24 -6.17
C GLU A 144 -15.96 -8.19 -5.41
N ALA A 145 -16.99 -7.64 -4.75
CA ALA A 145 -18.12 -8.43 -4.29
C ALA A 145 -19.11 -8.59 -5.46
N ARG A 146 -18.97 -9.68 -6.21
CA ARG A 146 -19.49 -9.83 -7.58
C ARG A 146 -21.00 -10.12 -7.66
N GLY A 147 -21.65 -10.37 -6.54
CA GLY A 147 -23.06 -10.76 -6.49
C GLY A 147 -23.26 -12.07 -5.76
N VAL A 148 -24.52 -12.36 -5.41
CA VAL A 148 -24.90 -13.47 -4.53
C VAL A 148 -24.40 -14.83 -4.99
N MET A 149 -24.25 -15.05 -6.30
CA MET A 149 -23.75 -16.33 -6.80
C MET A 149 -22.24 -16.54 -6.59
N TYR A 150 -21.48 -15.47 -6.34
CA TYR A 150 -20.03 -15.48 -6.39
C TYR A 150 -19.37 -15.10 -5.06
N GLY A 151 -19.94 -14.14 -4.31
CA GLY A 151 -19.28 -13.57 -3.14
C GLY A 151 -18.20 -12.57 -3.52
N VAL A 152 -17.23 -12.37 -2.63
CA VAL A 152 -16.01 -11.60 -2.87
C VAL A 152 -15.02 -12.46 -3.65
N VAL A 153 -14.57 -11.94 -4.79
CA VAL A 153 -13.68 -12.66 -5.70
C VAL A 153 -12.58 -11.75 -6.22
N THR A 154 -11.49 -12.37 -6.68
CA THR A 154 -10.46 -11.69 -7.48
C THR A 154 -10.69 -12.01 -8.96
N THR A 155 -10.88 -10.98 -9.77
CA THR A 155 -10.98 -11.06 -11.23
C THR A 155 -9.83 -10.31 -11.90
N LYS A 156 -9.71 -10.42 -13.22
CA LYS A 156 -8.78 -9.60 -14.01
C LYS A 156 -9.50 -8.36 -14.49
N LEU A 157 -8.82 -7.22 -14.51
CA LEU A 157 -9.36 -5.95 -15.01
C LEU A 157 -9.92 -6.14 -16.42
N ASN A 158 -9.15 -6.75 -17.33
CA ASN A 158 -9.58 -6.95 -18.72
C ASN A 158 -10.66 -8.05 -18.92
N SER A 159 -11.05 -8.77 -17.86
CA SER A 159 -12.09 -9.82 -17.94
C SER A 159 -13.52 -9.29 -17.72
N ARG A 160 -13.66 -7.99 -17.46
CA ARG A 160 -14.92 -7.36 -17.05
C ARG A 160 -15.12 -6.03 -17.79
N PRO A 161 -16.37 -5.62 -18.04
CA PRO A 161 -16.68 -4.42 -18.82
C PRO A 161 -16.62 -3.13 -17.97
N TRP A 162 -15.50 -2.90 -17.27
CA TRP A 162 -15.28 -1.66 -16.55
C TRP A 162 -15.20 -0.49 -17.54
N ASN A 163 -15.97 0.57 -17.30
CA ASN A 163 -16.04 1.71 -18.23
C ASN A 163 -15.84 3.06 -17.54
N ARG A 164 -15.57 3.06 -16.24
CA ARG A 164 -15.22 4.22 -15.43
C ARG A 164 -14.18 3.84 -14.38
N TRP A 165 -13.41 4.80 -13.93
CA TRP A 165 -12.37 4.63 -12.91
C TRP A 165 -12.24 5.89 -12.05
N GLY A 166 -11.69 5.75 -10.84
CA GLY A 166 -11.34 6.90 -10.01
C GLY A 166 -10.61 6.53 -8.72
N LEU A 167 -9.86 7.49 -8.18
CA LEU A 167 -9.19 7.36 -6.87
C LEU A 167 -10.11 7.92 -5.79
N MET A 168 -10.50 7.12 -4.79
CA MET A 168 -11.44 7.49 -3.72
C MET A 168 -10.82 8.45 -2.67
N THR A 169 -10.21 9.53 -3.13
CA THR A 169 -9.38 10.45 -2.33
C THR A 169 -10.12 11.21 -1.24
N LYS A 170 -11.47 11.17 -1.21
CA LYS A 170 -12.24 11.70 -0.09
C LYS A 170 -11.97 10.97 1.23
N TYR A 171 -11.77 9.64 1.16
CA TYR A 171 -11.60 8.80 2.35
C TYR A 171 -10.26 8.10 2.39
N PHE A 172 -9.62 7.91 1.24
CA PHE A 172 -8.34 7.22 1.18
C PHE A 172 -7.23 8.16 0.77
N ASP A 173 -6.08 8.02 1.42
CA ASP A 173 -4.85 8.64 1.04
C ASP A 173 -4.09 7.70 0.11
N TYR A 174 -3.94 8.10 -1.14
CA TYR A 174 -3.19 7.38 -2.17
C TYR A 174 -1.73 7.82 -2.23
N GLU A 175 -1.41 8.94 -1.59
CA GLU A 175 -0.05 9.45 -1.39
C GLU A 175 0.49 9.07 -0.02
N ALA A 176 -0.35 8.41 0.81
CA ALA A 176 0.15 7.58 1.88
C ALA A 176 1.01 6.52 1.19
N SER A 177 2.32 6.79 1.13
CA SER A 177 3.34 5.75 1.11
C SER A 177 2.91 4.71 2.13
N ASP A 178 3.18 3.43 1.84
CA ASP A 178 3.04 2.34 2.80
C ASP A 178 3.16 2.92 4.20
N ALA A 179 2.08 2.90 4.98
CA ALA A 179 2.21 3.28 6.38
C ALA A 179 3.38 2.44 6.84
N VAL A 180 4.46 3.09 7.28
CA VAL A 180 5.62 2.39 7.84
C VAL A 180 5.01 1.38 8.78
N LEU A 181 4.98 0.11 8.38
CA LEU A 181 4.41 -0.92 9.20
C LEU A 181 5.42 -1.03 10.30
N ASN A 182 5.06 -0.55 11.48
CA ASN A 182 5.99 -0.54 12.58
C ASN A 182 6.01 -1.94 13.14
N LEU A 183 7.20 -2.38 13.52
CA LEU A 183 7.36 -3.66 14.18
C LEU A 183 6.50 -3.68 15.46
N GLY A 184 5.48 -4.55 15.46
CA GLY A 184 4.49 -4.66 16.53
C GLY A 184 3.05 -4.27 16.16
N ASP A 185 2.82 -3.67 14.98
CA ASP A 185 1.46 -3.32 14.53
C ASP A 185 0.60 -4.55 14.19
N ARG A 186 1.24 -5.70 13.93
CA ARG A 186 0.58 -6.97 13.60
C ARG A 186 1.50 -8.17 13.88
N ILE A 187 0.88 -9.33 14.05
CA ILE A 187 1.58 -10.62 14.14
C ILE A 187 2.21 -10.95 12.78
N LEU A 188 3.51 -11.26 12.75
CA LEU A 188 4.23 -11.63 11.53
C LEU A 188 4.38 -13.14 11.40
N LYS A 189 4.22 -13.66 10.19
CA LYS A 189 4.41 -15.09 9.90
C LYS A 189 4.88 -15.29 8.47
N LYS A 190 5.38 -16.50 8.20
CA LYS A 190 5.83 -16.90 6.87
C LYS A 190 4.84 -16.52 5.77
N GLY A 191 5.36 -15.91 4.71
CA GLY A 191 4.62 -15.44 3.53
C GLY A 191 4.14 -13.99 3.63
N MET A 192 4.36 -13.31 4.75
CA MET A 192 4.12 -11.87 4.89
C MET A 192 5.28 -11.03 4.34
N SER A 193 5.01 -9.77 4.01
CA SER A 193 6.00 -8.80 3.58
C SER A 193 5.66 -7.39 4.08
N GLY A 194 6.67 -6.53 4.24
CA GLY A 194 6.52 -5.14 4.69
C GLY A 194 7.73 -4.60 5.44
N ASP A 195 7.71 -3.30 5.77
CA ASP A 195 8.78 -2.64 6.53
C ASP A 195 8.91 -3.18 7.97
N ASP A 196 7.82 -3.65 8.57
CA ASP A 196 7.81 -4.35 9.85
C ASP A 196 8.60 -5.67 9.79
N VAL A 197 8.40 -6.44 8.72
CA VAL A 197 9.17 -7.66 8.46
C VAL A 197 10.65 -7.31 8.29
N LYS A 198 10.94 -6.24 7.54
CA LYS A 198 12.32 -5.79 7.32
C LYS A 198 12.99 -5.32 8.61
N GLN A 199 12.25 -4.64 9.48
CA GLN A 199 12.75 -4.20 10.79
C GLN A 199 13.05 -5.41 11.68
N MET A 200 12.10 -6.35 11.82
CA MET A 200 12.32 -7.61 12.55
C MET A 200 13.56 -8.36 12.05
N GLN A 201 13.72 -8.48 10.72
CA GLN A 201 14.87 -9.12 10.10
C GLN A 201 16.18 -8.38 10.43
N SER A 202 16.17 -7.05 10.41
CA SER A 202 17.34 -6.22 10.74
C SER A 202 17.76 -6.40 12.20
N ASP A 203 16.79 -6.43 13.11
CA ASP A 203 17.02 -6.65 14.55
C ASP A 203 17.57 -8.04 14.83
N LEU A 204 17.01 -9.08 14.17
CA LEU A 204 17.54 -10.45 14.25
C LEU A 204 18.98 -10.53 13.72
N ILE A 205 19.30 -9.86 12.60
CA ILE A 205 20.68 -9.81 12.08
C ILE A 205 21.60 -9.10 13.09
N ALA A 206 21.16 -8.00 13.69
CA ALA A 206 21.94 -7.26 14.69
C ALA A 206 22.25 -8.09 15.93
N LEU A 207 21.34 -8.99 16.32
CA LEU A 207 21.54 -9.98 17.39
C LEU A 207 22.37 -11.20 16.96
N GLY A 208 22.79 -11.27 15.69
CA GLY A 208 23.67 -12.31 15.14
C GLY A 208 22.95 -13.53 14.56
N TYR A 209 21.64 -13.47 14.32
CA TYR A 209 20.92 -14.56 13.65
C TYR A 209 21.12 -14.49 12.13
N ASP A 210 21.35 -15.64 11.51
CA ASP A 210 21.58 -15.75 10.06
C ASP A 210 20.25 -15.86 9.30
N LEU A 211 19.95 -14.87 8.46
CA LEU A 211 18.79 -14.85 7.56
C LEU A 211 19.15 -15.28 6.13
N GLY A 212 20.35 -15.86 5.96
CA GLY A 212 20.88 -16.28 4.68
C GLY A 212 21.19 -15.09 3.77
N LYS A 213 21.37 -15.41 2.49
CA LYS A 213 21.87 -14.46 1.47
C LYS A 213 20.98 -13.24 1.20
N TRP A 214 19.73 -13.25 1.67
CA TRP A 214 18.74 -12.20 1.37
C TRP A 214 18.73 -11.10 2.44
N GLY A 215 19.17 -11.41 3.67
CA GLY A 215 19.21 -10.45 4.76
C GLY A 215 17.84 -9.89 5.11
N ALA A 216 17.78 -8.58 5.41
CA ALA A 216 16.55 -7.86 5.68
C ALA A 216 15.92 -7.35 4.37
N ASP A 217 15.29 -8.24 3.63
CA ASP A 217 14.65 -7.98 2.33
C ASP A 217 13.17 -7.56 2.44
N GLY A 218 12.59 -7.62 3.65
CA GLY A 218 11.18 -7.34 3.90
C GLY A 218 10.24 -8.49 3.52
N GLU A 219 10.76 -9.68 3.21
CA GLU A 219 9.97 -10.88 2.91
C GLU A 219 10.15 -11.96 3.99
N PHE A 220 9.04 -12.39 4.60
CA PHE A 220 9.06 -13.45 5.61
C PHE A 220 9.14 -14.82 4.93
N GLY A 221 10.32 -15.14 4.41
CA GLY A 221 10.65 -16.42 3.80
C GLY A 221 11.09 -17.53 4.78
N PRO A 222 11.46 -18.72 4.27
CA PRO A 222 11.94 -19.83 5.09
C PRO A 222 13.19 -19.50 5.94
N ALA A 223 14.07 -18.62 5.44
CA ALA A 223 15.26 -18.20 6.18
C ALA A 223 14.89 -17.29 7.37
N THR A 224 13.99 -16.34 7.17
CA THR A 224 13.41 -15.51 8.23
C THR A 224 12.71 -16.36 9.30
N GLU A 225 11.94 -17.36 8.89
CA GLU A 225 11.28 -18.31 9.81
C GLU A 225 12.29 -19.10 10.65
N ALA A 226 13.38 -19.58 10.03
CA ALA A 226 14.42 -20.31 10.74
C ALA A 226 15.16 -19.43 11.76
N ALA A 227 15.49 -18.19 11.37
CA ALA A 227 16.10 -17.21 12.26
C ALA A 227 15.19 -16.86 13.45
N LEU A 228 13.90 -16.64 13.20
CA LEU A 228 12.93 -16.37 14.27
C LEU A 228 12.81 -17.54 15.25
N LYS A 229 12.72 -18.77 14.77
CA LYS A 229 12.68 -19.96 15.64
C LYS A 229 13.94 -20.12 16.48
N ALA A 230 15.11 -19.78 15.93
CA ALA A 230 16.37 -19.77 16.68
C ALA A 230 16.35 -18.69 17.78
N PHE A 231 15.84 -17.50 17.48
CA PHE A 231 15.63 -16.44 18.46
C PHE A 231 14.67 -16.85 19.58
N GLN A 232 13.49 -17.36 19.24
CA GLN A 232 12.50 -17.88 20.19
C GLN A 232 13.13 -18.94 21.12
N THR A 233 13.93 -19.84 20.55
CA THR A 233 14.65 -20.87 21.33
C THR A 233 15.63 -20.22 22.32
N ALA A 234 16.41 -19.24 21.89
CA ALA A 234 17.39 -18.54 22.73
C ALA A 234 16.73 -17.74 23.86
N GLN A 235 15.55 -17.16 23.59
CA GLN A 235 14.77 -16.39 24.56
C GLN A 235 13.84 -17.22 25.45
N LYS A 236 13.80 -18.55 25.24
CA LYS A 236 12.90 -19.48 25.96
C LYS A 236 11.42 -19.16 25.74
N LEU A 237 11.08 -18.68 24.55
CA LEU A 237 9.71 -18.43 24.09
C LEU A 237 9.14 -19.66 23.36
N PRO A 238 7.81 -19.72 23.11
CA PRO A 238 7.23 -20.73 22.22
C PRO A 238 7.89 -20.70 20.84
N VAL A 239 8.34 -21.86 20.34
CA VAL A 239 9.09 -21.97 19.07
C VAL A 239 8.14 -22.32 17.93
N ASP A 240 7.26 -21.40 17.57
CA ASP A 240 6.25 -21.59 16.53
C ASP A 240 6.60 -20.91 15.19
N GLY A 241 7.58 -20.00 15.17
CA GLY A 241 7.96 -19.21 14.00
C GLY A 241 6.91 -18.17 13.59
N ILE A 242 6.09 -17.73 14.55
CA ILE A 242 5.16 -16.61 14.44
C ILE A 242 5.70 -15.51 15.35
N PHE A 243 5.91 -14.32 14.83
CA PHE A 243 6.38 -13.18 15.61
C PHE A 243 5.19 -12.45 16.22
N ASP A 244 5.01 -12.57 17.53
CA ASP A 244 3.90 -11.97 18.28
C ASP A 244 4.37 -10.90 19.30
N GLU A 245 3.50 -10.53 20.24
CA GLU A 245 3.77 -9.50 21.25
C GLU A 245 4.87 -9.93 22.25
N ASP A 246 4.95 -11.21 22.60
CA ASP A 246 5.97 -11.71 23.53
C ASP A 246 7.35 -11.73 22.87
N ASP A 247 7.40 -12.12 21.58
CA ASP A 247 8.61 -12.02 20.76
C ASP A 247 9.10 -10.57 20.63
N LEU A 248 8.17 -9.64 20.37
CA LEU A 248 8.47 -8.22 20.25
C LEU A 248 9.09 -7.65 21.52
N LEU A 249 8.50 -7.97 22.68
CA LEU A 249 9.00 -7.51 23.98
C LEU A 249 10.40 -8.05 24.26
N ALA A 250 10.64 -9.34 23.97
CA ALA A 250 11.96 -9.95 24.13
C ALA A 250 12.99 -9.35 23.17
N LEU A 251 12.60 -9.08 21.92
CA LEU A 251 13.49 -8.50 20.90
C LEU A 251 13.91 -7.07 21.30
N ARG A 252 12.96 -6.24 21.72
CA ARG A 252 13.22 -4.86 22.19
C ARG A 252 14.04 -4.80 23.47
N ALA A 253 13.97 -5.81 24.33
CA ALA A 253 14.80 -5.86 25.54
C ALA A 253 16.28 -6.11 25.21
N LEU A 254 16.59 -6.73 24.07
CA LEU A 254 17.94 -7.09 23.64
C LEU A 254 18.54 -6.11 22.64
N VAL A 255 17.68 -5.41 21.90
CA VAL A 255 18.06 -4.30 21.03
C VAL A 255 17.65 -3.01 21.75
N PRO A 256 18.53 -2.38 22.56
CA PRO A 256 18.18 -1.13 23.22
C PRO A 256 17.81 -0.09 22.17
N GLU A 257 16.71 0.65 22.37
CA GLU A 257 16.35 1.86 21.62
C GLU A 257 17.49 2.88 21.73
N ASN A 258 18.48 2.74 20.87
CA ASN A 258 19.47 3.75 20.53
C ASN A 258 19.68 3.63 19.04
N GLY A 259 18.76 4.27 18.33
CA GLY A 259 18.72 4.33 16.89
C GLY A 259 17.37 3.91 16.38
N ASP A 260 16.39 4.83 16.47
CA ASP A 260 15.55 5.04 15.29
C ASP A 260 16.44 4.87 14.05
N PRO A 261 16.04 4.13 13.00
CA PRO A 261 16.71 4.29 11.73
C PRO A 261 16.75 5.80 11.53
N LYS A 262 17.97 6.37 11.48
CA LYS A 262 18.15 7.78 11.19
C LYS A 262 17.30 7.96 9.94
N GLU A 263 16.14 8.60 10.10
CA GLU A 263 15.33 9.08 9.00
C GLU A 263 16.37 9.62 8.02
N PRO A 264 16.43 9.16 6.75
CA PRO A 264 17.48 9.59 5.84
C PRO A 264 17.51 11.10 5.98
N GLU A 265 18.58 11.62 6.61
CA GLU A 265 18.54 12.95 7.22
C GLU A 265 18.04 13.85 6.12
N LYS A 266 16.81 14.37 6.27
CA LYS A 266 16.28 15.32 5.33
C LYS A 266 17.40 16.33 5.16
N PRO A 267 17.95 16.52 3.95
CA PRO A 267 19.09 17.41 3.79
C PRO A 267 18.77 18.69 4.54
N GLU A 268 19.62 19.07 5.50
CA GLU A 268 19.44 20.31 6.25
C GLU A 268 19.06 21.39 5.25
N GLU A 269 18.02 22.18 5.57
CA GLU A 269 17.59 23.28 4.71
C GLU A 269 18.83 24.02 4.21
N PRO A 270 19.01 24.12 2.88
CA PRO A 270 20.31 24.47 2.35
C PRO A 270 20.65 25.89 2.78
N LYS A 271 21.74 26.05 3.55
CA LYS A 271 22.24 27.32 4.05
C LYS A 271 23.51 27.68 3.29
N GLY A 272 23.38 28.60 2.32
CA GLY A 272 24.51 29.16 1.56
C GLY A 272 24.37 28.95 0.05
N ASN A 273 25.20 29.66 -0.72
CA ASN A 273 25.23 29.60 -2.18
C ASN A 273 26.54 28.97 -2.65
N VAL A 274 26.47 28.16 -3.71
CA VAL A 274 27.61 27.67 -4.50
C VAL A 274 27.66 28.41 -5.80
N VAL A 275 28.85 28.83 -6.20
CA VAL A 275 29.12 29.29 -7.57
C VAL A 275 29.81 28.18 -8.34
N ILE A 276 29.35 27.89 -9.56
CA ILE A 276 30.04 26.98 -10.47
C ILE A 276 31.32 27.65 -10.96
N ALA A 277 32.47 27.07 -10.60
CA ALA A 277 33.80 27.60 -10.90
C ALA A 277 34.60 26.59 -11.73
N GLY A 278 35.40 27.09 -12.68
CA GLY A 278 36.31 26.26 -13.47
C GLY A 278 35.69 25.55 -14.69
N GLY A 279 34.50 25.95 -15.12
CA GLY A 279 33.83 25.48 -16.35
C GLY A 279 32.44 24.89 -16.10
N ASP A 280 31.80 24.41 -17.16
CA ASP A 280 30.48 23.78 -17.09
C ASP A 280 30.51 22.44 -16.32
N ALA A 281 29.45 22.17 -15.56
CA ALA A 281 29.29 20.96 -14.76
C ALA A 281 28.00 20.23 -15.11
N TYR A 282 28.05 18.89 -15.25
CA TYR A 282 26.82 18.11 -15.46
C TYR A 282 26.00 18.03 -14.19
N ILE A 283 24.72 18.39 -14.29
CA ILE A 283 23.71 18.17 -13.27
C ILE A 283 23.19 16.74 -13.44
N ARG A 284 23.11 15.96 -12.36
CA ARG A 284 22.73 14.55 -12.37
C ARG A 284 21.56 14.25 -11.45
N THR A 285 20.89 13.12 -11.73
CA THR A 285 19.77 12.60 -10.92
C THR A 285 20.20 11.96 -9.59
N GLY A 286 21.50 11.80 -9.33
CA GLY A 286 22.05 11.25 -8.09
C GLY A 286 23.55 11.53 -7.92
N PRO A 287 24.12 11.26 -6.73
CA PRO A 287 25.50 11.60 -6.37
C PRO A 287 26.50 10.61 -6.99
N GLY A 288 26.82 10.79 -8.27
CA GLY A 288 27.79 9.93 -8.95
C GLY A 288 27.73 10.04 -10.48
N THR A 289 28.79 9.58 -11.15
CA THR A 289 28.84 9.60 -12.63
C THR A 289 27.92 8.57 -13.28
N ASP A 290 27.42 7.60 -12.52
CA ASP A 290 26.54 6.52 -13.00
C ASP A 290 25.08 6.96 -13.13
N PHE A 291 24.73 8.13 -12.56
CA PHE A 291 23.40 8.70 -12.62
C PHE A 291 23.16 9.51 -13.89
N SER A 292 21.92 9.48 -14.39
CA SER A 292 21.48 10.16 -15.60
C SER A 292 21.79 11.67 -15.55
N LYS A 293 22.23 12.23 -16.67
CA LYS A 293 22.41 13.68 -16.82
C LYS A 293 21.03 14.34 -16.92
N ALA A 294 20.77 15.27 -16.02
CA ALA A 294 19.56 16.09 -15.96
C ALA A 294 19.73 17.43 -16.67
N GLY A 295 20.97 17.92 -16.76
CA GLY A 295 21.27 19.21 -17.37
C GLY A 295 22.76 19.55 -17.27
N VAL A 296 23.07 20.80 -17.58
CA VAL A 296 24.41 21.38 -17.44
C VAL A 296 24.25 22.66 -16.63
N ALA A 297 25.05 22.80 -15.58
CA ALA A 297 25.23 24.04 -14.84
C ALA A 297 26.42 24.78 -15.44
N HIS A 298 26.25 26.07 -15.71
CA HIS A 298 27.25 26.89 -16.38
C HIS A 298 28.09 27.68 -15.38
N ALA A 299 29.32 27.99 -15.76
CA ALA A 299 30.22 28.78 -14.93
C ALA A 299 29.58 30.12 -14.53
N GLY A 300 29.59 30.43 -13.23
CA GLY A 300 28.98 31.63 -12.64
C GLY A 300 27.56 31.45 -12.11
N GLU A 301 26.89 30.32 -12.37
CA GLU A 301 25.55 30.05 -11.84
C GLU A 301 25.59 29.71 -10.33
N ARG A 302 24.52 30.11 -9.63
CA ARG A 302 24.40 30.02 -8.16
C ARG A 302 23.37 28.98 -7.73
N TYR A 303 23.74 28.11 -6.79
CA TYR A 303 22.87 27.03 -6.29
C TYR A 303 22.96 26.86 -4.78
N VAL A 304 21.88 26.40 -4.13
CA VAL A 304 21.83 26.23 -2.67
C VAL A 304 22.38 24.86 -2.24
N LEU A 305 23.18 24.83 -1.17
CA LEU A 305 24.06 23.71 -0.78
C LEU A 305 23.54 22.87 0.40
N SER A 306 23.75 21.54 0.38
CA SER A 306 23.88 20.69 1.58
C SER A 306 25.12 19.79 1.46
N ALA A 307 25.85 19.48 2.53
CA ALA A 307 27.15 18.80 2.43
C ALA A 307 27.01 17.27 2.26
N THR A 308 27.69 16.67 1.28
CA THR A 308 28.08 15.23 1.27
C THR A 308 29.25 14.96 0.29
N ASP A 309 29.94 13.83 0.48
CA ASP A 309 31.18 13.41 -0.19
C ASP A 309 31.25 13.65 -1.71
N GLY A 310 32.06 14.63 -2.12
CA GLY A 310 32.49 14.84 -3.53
C GLY A 310 31.40 15.31 -4.51
N TRP A 311 30.15 15.43 -4.07
CA TRP A 311 29.01 15.88 -4.86
C TRP A 311 28.15 16.87 -4.06
N VAL A 312 27.79 17.96 -4.71
CA VAL A 312 26.97 19.04 -4.17
C VAL A 312 25.52 18.84 -4.62
N PRO A 313 24.57 18.62 -3.70
CA PRO A 313 23.15 18.68 -3.99
C PRO A 313 22.74 20.14 -4.23
N VAL A 314 21.89 20.34 -5.22
CA VAL A 314 21.35 21.64 -5.65
C VAL A 314 19.86 21.52 -5.92
N VAL A 315 19.08 22.56 -5.63
CA VAL A 315 17.65 22.60 -5.95
C VAL A 315 17.45 23.27 -7.31
N ILE A 316 16.86 22.56 -8.25
CA ILE A 316 16.51 23.07 -9.58
C ILE A 316 15.05 22.72 -9.84
N ASP A 317 14.22 23.73 -10.14
CA ASP A 317 12.79 23.59 -10.39
C ASP A 317 12.02 22.84 -9.28
N GLY A 318 12.48 22.94 -8.03
CA GLY A 318 11.87 22.28 -6.87
C GLY A 318 12.33 20.83 -6.64
N GLU A 319 13.26 20.31 -7.44
CA GLU A 319 13.82 18.97 -7.29
C GLU A 319 15.29 19.01 -6.86
N ILE A 320 15.70 18.03 -6.03
CA ILE A 320 17.10 17.87 -5.62
C ILE A 320 17.88 17.18 -6.75
N ARG A 321 18.94 17.83 -7.22
CA ARG A 321 19.87 17.34 -8.24
C ARG A 321 21.30 17.42 -7.72
N TRP A 322 22.25 16.81 -8.43
CA TRP A 322 23.63 16.69 -7.95
C TRP A 322 24.66 17.20 -8.97
N ILE A 323 25.64 17.97 -8.51
CA ILE A 323 26.77 18.49 -9.29
C ILE A 323 28.07 18.03 -8.63
N SER A 324 29.13 17.75 -9.39
CA SER A 324 30.41 17.36 -8.79
C SER A 324 31.04 18.53 -8.04
N ALA A 325 31.48 18.30 -6.79
CA ALA A 325 32.12 19.31 -5.95
C ALA A 325 33.41 19.89 -6.55
N LYS A 326 34.03 19.18 -7.51
CA LYS A 326 35.19 19.66 -8.27
C LYS A 326 34.94 20.98 -9.02
N TYR A 327 33.68 21.25 -9.38
CA TYR A 327 33.28 22.42 -10.17
C TYR A 327 32.49 23.44 -9.34
N ALA A 328 32.48 23.30 -8.02
CA ALA A 328 31.66 24.07 -7.10
C ALA A 328 32.53 24.73 -6.04
N THR A 329 32.39 26.05 -5.86
CA THR A 329 33.00 26.78 -4.76
C THR A 329 31.91 27.23 -3.78
N VAL A 330 32.09 26.89 -2.50
CA VAL A 330 31.18 27.32 -1.42
C VAL A 330 31.48 28.77 -1.06
N GLU A 331 30.50 29.66 -1.17
CA GLU A 331 30.57 31.00 -0.58
C GLU A 331 30.09 30.92 0.89
N GLY A 332 30.92 31.39 1.83
CA GLY A 332 30.60 31.48 3.25
C GLY A 332 29.77 32.71 3.60
#